data_AF-A0A284S691-F1
#
_entry.id   AF-A0A284S691-F1
#
_cell.length_a   1.000
_cell.length_b   1.000
_cell.length_c   1.000
_cell.angle_alpha   90.00
_cell.angle_beta   90.00
_cell.angle_gamma   90.00
#
_symmetry.space_group_name_H-M   'P 1'
#
loop_
_entity.id
_entity.type
_entity.pdbx_description
1 polymer ?
#
loop_
_entity_poly.entity_id
_entity_poly.type
_entity_poly.pdbx_seq_one_letter_code
_entity_poly.pdbx_strand_id
1 'polypeptide(L)'
;MFEPACIRIVIDFKIADYLLAKPEGLHVSELAGIVSGKASNGSCIAFCLTIQRLLVDLDVFANNRLSMALVSGDGIAMYATVITDETNKSASMLTENLRDPDWGQSYSPTHVPFNSWSKYPSSIYSWYEGIGTDSGVMRGAHFSQAIKEWNVTTETSMIIDEYPWVALHDGATVCDVRGGIGSISMQLAKAHTHLHIVLQDLPTQIQSAQNDIWPKLYPDAIETGRVNFKPMDFLVESPVEGCNVYYSKHVLSVTLPYLGGCIALSLALQTQLAGQGMQEDSYWCEKRYGTKQSPINL
;
A
#
# COMPACT_ATOMS: atom_id res chain seq x y z
N MET A 1 18.93 12.91 1.87
CA MET A 1 18.05 14.07 2.17
C MET A 1 17.21 14.46 0.96
N PHE A 2 17.80 14.80 -0.18
CA PHE A 2 17.03 15.27 -1.35
C PHE A 2 16.45 14.16 -2.24
N GLU A 3 16.87 12.91 -2.02
CA GLU A 3 16.53 11.78 -2.87
C GLU A 3 15.02 11.63 -3.18
N PRO A 4 14.09 11.75 -2.21
CA PRO A 4 12.67 11.65 -2.54
C PRO A 4 12.16 12.81 -3.41
N ALA A 5 12.68 14.02 -3.21
CA ALA A 5 12.35 15.17 -4.06
C ALA A 5 12.92 15.00 -5.48
N CYS A 6 14.10 14.41 -5.61
CA CYS A 6 14.71 14.09 -6.92
C CYS A 6 13.88 13.04 -7.67
N ILE A 7 13.45 11.96 -7.00
CA ILE A 7 12.55 10.94 -7.59
C ILE A 7 11.25 11.60 -8.05
N ARG A 8 10.67 12.48 -7.24
CA ARG A 8 9.43 13.18 -7.58
C ARG A 8 9.58 14.03 -8.85
N ILE A 9 10.70 14.74 -8.99
CA ILE A 9 10.99 15.52 -10.21
C ILE A 9 11.06 14.61 -11.44
N VAL A 10 11.70 13.45 -11.34
CA VAL A 10 11.78 12.50 -12.46
C VAL A 10 10.40 12.03 -12.90
N ILE A 11 9.50 11.74 -11.94
CA ILE A 11 8.15 11.25 -12.22
C ILE A 11 7.23 12.37 -12.74
N ASP A 12 7.11 13.50 -12.01
CA ASP A 12 6.13 14.56 -12.32
C ASP A 12 6.44 15.23 -13.66
N PHE A 13 7.73 15.40 -14.00
CA PHE A 13 8.15 15.97 -15.28
C PHE A 13 8.39 14.90 -16.36
N LYS A 14 8.08 13.63 -16.07
CA LYS A 14 8.18 12.51 -17.01
C LYS A 14 9.57 12.35 -17.63
N ILE A 15 10.62 12.67 -16.88
CA ILE A 15 12.00 12.65 -17.38
C ILE A 15 12.38 11.25 -17.84
N ALA A 16 12.01 10.22 -17.07
CA ALA A 16 12.25 8.83 -17.43
C ALA A 16 11.54 8.45 -18.75
N ASP A 17 10.33 8.94 -18.99
CA ASP A 17 9.60 8.70 -20.25
C ASP A 17 10.32 9.34 -21.45
N TYR A 18 10.79 10.58 -21.32
CA TYR A 18 11.52 11.24 -22.41
C TYR A 18 12.84 10.52 -22.73
N LEU A 19 13.54 10.01 -21.70
CA LEU A 19 14.77 9.25 -21.87
C LEU A 19 14.54 7.85 -22.46
N LEU A 20 13.31 7.32 -22.42
CA LEU A 20 12.98 6.01 -22.99
C LEU A 20 13.19 5.97 -24.52
N ALA A 21 12.92 7.08 -25.19
CA ALA A 21 13.12 7.22 -26.64
C ALA A 21 14.56 7.59 -27.02
N LYS A 22 15.46 7.73 -26.04
CA LYS A 22 16.82 8.29 -26.18
C LYS A 22 17.84 7.45 -25.40
N PRO A 23 18.16 6.23 -25.88
CA PRO A 23 19.10 5.34 -25.20
C PRO A 23 20.52 5.93 -25.04
N GLU A 24 20.92 6.83 -25.95
CA GLU A 24 22.16 7.61 -25.88
C GLU A 24 22.15 8.70 -24.79
N GLY A 25 20.99 9.00 -24.22
CA GLY A 25 20.78 10.05 -23.25
C GLY A 25 20.47 11.42 -23.87
N LEU A 26 20.14 12.37 -23.01
CA LEU A 26 19.88 13.76 -23.38
C LEU A 26 20.77 14.70 -22.56
N HIS A 27 21.18 15.81 -23.17
CA HIS A 27 21.94 16.83 -22.47
C HIS A 27 21.05 17.55 -21.44
N VAL A 28 21.63 17.98 -20.31
CA VAL A 28 20.92 18.63 -19.20
C VAL A 28 20.12 19.85 -19.64
N SER A 29 20.60 20.59 -20.63
CA SER A 29 19.89 21.77 -21.17
C SER A 29 18.58 21.40 -21.85
N GLU A 30 18.53 20.26 -22.54
CA GLU A 30 17.33 19.75 -23.19
C GLU A 30 16.32 19.29 -22.13
N LEU A 31 16.81 18.53 -21.13
CA LEU A 31 16.00 18.11 -19.99
C LEU A 31 15.47 19.31 -19.18
N ALA A 32 16.26 20.36 -19.03
CA ALA A 32 15.83 21.61 -18.40
C ALA A 32 14.75 22.35 -19.20
N GLY A 33 14.81 22.27 -20.53
CA GLY A 33 13.75 22.78 -21.40
C GLY A 33 12.42 22.11 -21.14
N ILE A 34 12.42 20.79 -20.89
CA ILE A 34 11.21 20.00 -20.59
C ILE A 34 10.57 20.42 -19.27
N VAL A 35 11.38 20.61 -18.23
CA VAL A 35 10.88 20.88 -16.86
C VAL A 35 10.34 22.29 -16.69
N SER A 36 11.06 23.31 -17.16
CA SER A 36 10.75 24.71 -16.84
C SER A 36 10.44 25.61 -18.04
N GLY A 37 10.52 25.09 -19.27
CA GLY A 37 10.44 25.91 -20.49
C GLY A 37 11.56 26.96 -20.59
N LYS A 38 12.52 26.95 -19.66
CA LYS A 38 13.65 27.87 -19.52
C LYS A 38 14.87 27.08 -19.08
N ALA A 39 16.02 27.34 -19.72
CA ALA A 39 17.28 26.64 -19.47
C ALA A 39 17.90 26.90 -18.07
N SER A 40 17.41 27.88 -17.32
CA SER A 40 18.03 28.37 -16.08
C SER A 40 18.00 27.38 -14.90
N ASN A 41 17.26 26.28 -14.99
CA ASN A 41 17.14 25.28 -13.92
C ASN A 41 17.99 24.01 -14.17
N GLY A 42 18.87 24.03 -15.19
CA GLY A 42 19.68 22.87 -15.57
C GLY A 42 20.54 22.32 -14.44
N SER A 43 21.10 23.17 -13.58
CA SER A 43 21.90 22.73 -12.43
C SER A 43 21.11 21.96 -11.38
N CYS A 44 19.87 22.38 -11.07
CA CYS A 44 18.97 21.64 -10.17
C CYS A 44 18.59 20.28 -10.76
N ILE A 45 18.33 20.21 -12.07
CA ILE A 45 17.95 18.97 -12.75
C ILE A 45 19.14 18.03 -12.84
N ALA A 46 20.33 18.51 -13.27
CA ALA A 46 21.56 17.73 -13.24
C ALA A 46 21.84 17.16 -11.86
N PHE A 47 21.69 17.97 -10.79
CA PHE A 47 21.85 17.49 -9.42
C PHE A 47 20.87 16.35 -9.10
N CYS A 48 19.58 16.52 -9.41
CA CYS A 48 18.57 15.50 -9.14
C CYS A 48 18.86 14.20 -9.90
N LEU A 49 19.17 14.29 -11.19
CA LEU A 49 19.42 13.13 -12.05
C LEU A 49 20.75 12.44 -11.69
N THR A 50 21.75 13.20 -11.25
CA THR A 50 23.01 12.63 -10.76
C THR A 50 22.79 11.83 -9.47
N ILE A 51 21.96 12.32 -8.54
CA ILE A 51 21.58 11.56 -7.33
C ILE A 51 20.86 10.26 -7.70
N GLN A 52 19.99 10.28 -8.72
CA GLN A 52 19.33 9.08 -9.25
C GLN A 52 20.24 8.19 -10.11
N ARG A 53 21.53 8.51 -10.22
CA ARG A 53 22.55 7.77 -10.96
C ARG A 53 22.23 7.62 -12.46
N LEU A 54 21.57 8.62 -13.03
CA LEU A 54 21.20 8.69 -14.44
C LEU A 54 22.30 9.28 -15.34
N LEU A 55 23.38 9.82 -14.77
CA LEU A 55 24.48 10.45 -15.51
C LEU A 55 25.30 9.38 -16.25
N VAL A 56 25.47 9.53 -17.56
CA VAL A 56 26.23 8.60 -18.41
C VAL A 56 27.47 9.23 -19.06
N ASP A 57 27.45 10.54 -19.29
CA ASP A 57 28.59 11.35 -19.77
C ASP A 57 28.46 12.79 -19.26
N LEU A 58 29.43 13.68 -19.54
CA LEU A 58 29.40 15.09 -19.12
C LEU A 58 28.09 15.75 -19.55
N ASP A 59 27.30 16.15 -18.56
CA ASP A 59 25.98 16.77 -18.73
C ASP A 59 24.96 15.94 -19.54
N VAL A 60 25.21 14.64 -19.79
CA VAL A 60 24.30 13.73 -20.51
C VAL A 60 23.74 12.68 -19.57
N PHE A 61 22.42 12.54 -19.58
CA PHE A 61 21.69 11.63 -18.71
C PHE A 61 20.87 10.63 -19.54
N ALA A 62 20.89 9.35 -19.16
CA ALA A 62 20.12 8.28 -19.79
C ALA A 62 19.51 7.35 -18.74
N ASN A 63 18.42 6.67 -19.10
CA ASN A 63 17.81 5.70 -18.20
C ASN A 63 18.75 4.55 -17.89
N ASN A 64 18.72 4.11 -16.63
CA ASN A 64 19.36 2.88 -16.18
C ASN A 64 18.29 1.90 -15.68
N ARG A 65 18.69 0.69 -15.29
CA ARG A 65 17.76 -0.35 -14.84
C ARG A 65 16.84 0.08 -13.69
N LEU A 66 17.30 0.96 -12.79
CA LEU A 66 16.51 1.45 -11.66
C LEU A 66 15.54 2.55 -12.08
N SER A 67 15.98 3.48 -12.93
CA SER A 67 15.12 4.58 -13.38
C SER A 67 14.02 4.14 -14.34
N MET A 68 14.17 2.97 -14.97
CA MET A 68 13.09 2.34 -15.74
C MET A 68 11.83 2.08 -14.90
N ALA A 69 11.98 1.84 -13.59
CA ALA A 69 10.85 1.69 -12.67
C ALA A 69 10.12 3.02 -12.38
N LEU A 70 10.65 4.16 -12.85
CA LEU A 70 10.06 5.50 -12.70
C LEU A 70 9.36 5.97 -13.98
N VAL A 71 9.34 5.15 -15.03
CA VAL A 71 8.61 5.44 -16.28
C VAL A 71 7.10 5.44 -16.02
N SER A 72 6.36 6.32 -16.70
CA SER A 72 4.92 6.40 -16.54
C SER A 72 4.25 5.06 -16.89
N GLY A 73 3.36 4.60 -16.01
CA GLY A 73 2.64 3.33 -16.16
C GLY A 73 3.28 2.14 -15.45
N ASP A 74 4.53 2.26 -14.99
CA ASP A 74 5.10 1.30 -14.04
C ASP A 74 4.44 1.47 -12.67
N GLY A 75 4.11 0.36 -12.00
CA GLY A 75 3.48 0.41 -10.69
C GLY A 75 4.38 1.05 -9.63
N ILE A 76 5.70 0.89 -9.75
CA ILE A 76 6.68 1.43 -8.81
C ILE A 76 6.69 2.96 -8.91
N ALA A 77 6.49 3.53 -10.10
CA ALA A 77 6.33 4.97 -10.27
C ALA A 77 5.10 5.51 -9.52
N MET A 78 3.99 4.77 -9.52
CA MET A 78 2.78 5.13 -8.76
C MET A 78 3.02 5.04 -7.24
N TYR A 79 3.70 3.99 -6.77
CA TYR A 79 4.06 3.87 -5.36
C TYR A 79 5.02 4.98 -4.91
N ALA A 80 6.08 5.22 -5.69
CA ALA A 80 7.02 6.30 -5.45
C ALA A 80 6.32 7.67 -5.44
N THR A 81 5.31 7.89 -6.27
CA THR A 81 4.49 9.11 -6.28
C THR A 81 3.83 9.35 -4.92
N VAL A 82 3.13 8.36 -4.37
CA VAL A 82 2.44 8.47 -3.08
C VAL A 82 3.44 8.77 -1.94
N ILE A 83 4.54 8.02 -1.89
CA ILE A 83 5.56 8.16 -0.84
C ILE A 83 6.26 9.52 -0.93
N THR A 84 6.67 9.92 -2.14
CA THR A 84 7.48 11.12 -2.33
C THR A 84 6.69 12.43 -2.19
N ASP A 85 5.36 12.39 -2.33
CA ASP A 85 4.48 13.54 -2.16
C ASP A 85 3.78 13.53 -0.80
N GLU A 86 2.68 12.81 -0.68
CA GLU A 86 1.78 12.89 0.47
C GLU A 86 2.47 12.43 1.75
N THR A 87 3.16 11.28 1.71
CA THR A 87 3.83 10.73 2.89
C THR A 87 4.97 11.62 3.35
N ASN A 88 5.87 12.03 2.46
CA ASN A 88 7.00 12.87 2.85
C ASN A 88 6.59 14.25 3.34
N LYS A 89 5.64 14.91 2.67
CA LYS A 89 5.16 16.23 3.10
C LYS A 89 4.48 16.14 4.45
N SER A 90 3.70 15.09 4.69
CA SER A 90 3.09 14.81 5.99
C SER A 90 4.16 14.51 7.04
N ALA A 91 5.15 13.68 6.72
CA ALA A 91 6.22 13.29 7.64
C ALA A 91 7.06 14.51 8.10
N SER A 92 7.26 15.50 7.23
CA SER A 92 7.93 16.74 7.59
C SER A 92 7.17 17.55 8.67
N MET A 93 5.86 17.34 8.84
CA MET A 93 5.05 18.01 9.87
C MET A 93 5.00 17.25 11.20
N LEU A 94 5.70 16.12 11.33
CA LEU A 94 5.61 15.27 12.52
C LEU A 94 6.07 15.99 13.78
N THR A 95 7.13 16.81 13.69
CA THR A 95 7.67 17.52 14.86
C THR A 95 6.71 18.59 15.35
N GLU A 96 6.11 19.34 14.42
CA GLU A 96 5.11 20.37 14.68
C GLU A 96 3.85 19.74 15.28
N ASN A 97 3.40 18.62 14.73
CA ASN A 97 2.21 17.93 15.23
C ASN A 97 2.40 17.39 16.64
N LEU A 98 3.58 16.83 16.95
CA LEU A 98 3.92 16.34 18.30
C LEU A 98 4.07 17.47 19.34
N ARG A 99 4.38 18.69 18.90
CA ARG A 99 4.49 19.87 19.78
C ARG A 99 3.16 20.56 20.03
N ASP A 100 2.16 20.29 19.22
CA ASP A 100 0.84 20.86 19.39
C ASP A 100 0.20 20.32 20.69
N PRO A 101 -0.26 21.19 21.61
CA PRO A 101 -0.78 20.77 22.90
C PRO A 101 -2.07 19.95 22.78
N ASP A 102 -2.86 20.17 21.72
CA ASP A 102 -4.14 19.49 21.49
C ASP A 102 -3.95 18.24 20.63
N TRP A 103 -3.02 18.25 19.66
CA TRP A 103 -2.85 17.17 18.69
C TRP A 103 -1.73 16.20 19.05
N GLY A 104 -0.69 16.64 19.77
CA GLY A 104 0.52 15.85 20.01
C GLY A 104 0.32 14.58 20.85
N GLN A 105 -0.75 14.51 21.63
CA GLN A 105 -1.16 13.32 22.39
C GLN A 105 -2.45 12.69 21.85
N SER A 106 -2.96 13.19 20.72
CA SER A 106 -4.22 12.74 20.15
C SER A 106 -4.05 11.42 19.40
N TYR A 107 -5.02 10.52 19.58
CA TYR A 107 -5.18 9.30 18.78
C TYR A 107 -6.25 9.47 17.69
N SER A 108 -6.65 10.72 17.41
CA SER A 108 -7.69 11.03 16.42
C SER A 108 -7.18 10.83 14.99
N PRO A 109 -7.99 10.27 14.07
CA PRO A 109 -7.63 10.14 12.66
C PRO A 109 -7.51 11.44 11.89
N THR A 110 -7.89 12.55 12.52
CA THR A 110 -7.87 13.89 11.94
C THR A 110 -6.87 14.83 12.60
N HIS A 111 -6.15 14.35 13.63
CA HIS A 111 -5.10 15.12 14.32
C HIS A 111 -3.70 14.54 14.00
N VAL A 112 -3.49 14.17 12.73
CA VAL A 112 -2.24 13.56 12.27
C VAL A 112 -1.45 14.51 11.36
N PRO A 113 -0.14 14.27 11.13
CA PRO A 113 0.70 15.18 10.35
C PRO A 113 0.18 15.43 8.92
N PHE A 114 -0.58 14.47 8.37
CA PHE A 114 -1.30 14.65 7.12
C PHE A 114 -2.28 15.83 7.17
N ASN A 115 -3.08 15.97 8.23
CA ASN A 115 -4.01 17.10 8.40
C ASN A 115 -3.24 18.41 8.60
N SER A 116 -2.13 18.38 9.33
CA SER A 116 -1.28 19.56 9.55
C SER A 116 -0.70 20.08 8.23
N TRP A 117 -0.26 19.20 7.33
CA TRP A 117 0.26 19.55 6.01
C TRP A 117 -0.85 19.96 5.03
N SER A 118 -1.82 19.07 4.80
CA SER A 118 -2.85 19.23 3.77
C SER A 118 -3.93 20.26 4.13
N LYS A 119 -4.07 20.58 5.42
CA LYS A 119 -5.20 21.34 6.00
C LYS A 119 -6.57 20.72 5.76
N TYR A 120 -6.60 19.45 5.33
CA TYR A 120 -7.84 18.72 5.12
C TYR A 120 -8.47 18.35 6.48
N PRO A 121 -9.77 18.55 6.69
CA PRO A 121 -10.38 18.42 8.02
C PRO A 121 -10.77 16.99 8.41
N SER A 122 -10.69 16.02 7.50
CA SER A 122 -11.11 14.63 7.73
C SER A 122 -9.96 13.64 7.53
N SER A 123 -10.26 12.34 7.57
CA SER A 123 -9.28 11.27 7.36
C SER A 123 -8.70 11.28 5.94
N ILE A 124 -7.49 10.75 5.78
CA ILE A 124 -6.87 10.57 4.46
C ILE A 124 -7.72 9.68 3.52
N TYR A 125 -8.52 8.76 4.08
CA TYR A 125 -9.39 7.91 3.27
C TYR A 125 -10.58 8.69 2.71
N SER A 126 -11.20 9.55 3.50
CA SER A 126 -12.24 10.47 3.01
C SER A 126 -11.69 11.40 1.92
N TRP A 127 -10.41 11.76 2.02
CA TRP A 127 -9.72 12.51 0.98
C TRP A 127 -9.62 11.70 -0.32
N TYR A 128 -9.21 10.43 -0.25
CA TYR A 128 -9.15 9.53 -1.41
C TYR A 128 -10.51 9.21 -2.03
N GLU A 129 -11.58 9.22 -1.23
CA GLU A 129 -12.96 9.10 -1.71
C GLU A 129 -13.47 10.38 -2.42
N GLY A 130 -12.68 11.46 -2.42
CA GLY A 130 -13.05 12.72 -3.07
C GLY A 130 -13.98 13.60 -2.23
N ILE A 131 -14.18 13.29 -0.95
CA ILE A 131 -15.11 14.04 -0.10
C ILE A 131 -14.55 15.46 0.13
N GLY A 132 -15.18 16.46 -0.48
CA GLY A 132 -14.76 17.86 -0.34
C GLY A 132 -13.45 18.22 -1.05
N THR A 133 -13.02 17.44 -2.05
CA THR A 133 -11.82 17.75 -2.85
C THR A 133 -11.91 17.21 -4.28
N ASP A 134 -11.67 18.08 -5.27
CA ASP A 134 -11.69 17.66 -6.68
C ASP A 134 -10.48 16.77 -7.03
N SER A 135 -9.37 16.91 -6.30
CA SER A 135 -8.15 16.12 -6.51
C SER A 135 -8.16 14.75 -5.84
N GLY A 136 -9.08 14.54 -4.90
CA GLY A 136 -9.08 13.39 -4.00
C GLY A 136 -9.26 12.05 -4.71
N VAL A 137 -10.22 11.98 -5.63
CA VAL A 137 -10.55 10.74 -6.37
C VAL A 137 -9.35 10.24 -7.18
N MET A 138 -8.66 11.15 -7.89
CA MET A 138 -7.46 10.80 -8.66
C MET A 138 -6.33 10.30 -7.75
N ARG A 139 -6.12 10.94 -6.59
CA ARG A 139 -5.13 10.49 -5.59
C ARG A 139 -5.51 9.14 -5.00
N GLY A 140 -6.78 8.90 -4.72
CA GLY A 140 -7.29 7.60 -4.24
C GLY A 140 -7.08 6.47 -5.25
N ALA A 141 -7.24 6.75 -6.54
CA ALA A 141 -6.93 5.81 -7.61
C ALA A 141 -5.42 5.49 -7.67
N HIS A 142 -4.55 6.51 -7.57
CA HIS A 142 -3.10 6.31 -7.48
C HIS A 142 -2.70 5.50 -6.25
N PHE A 143 -3.26 5.81 -5.08
CA PHE A 143 -3.03 5.06 -3.86
C PHE A 143 -3.42 3.59 -4.01
N SER A 144 -4.59 3.31 -4.56
CA SER A 144 -5.07 1.94 -4.78
C SER A 144 -4.12 1.15 -5.70
N GLN A 145 -3.65 1.77 -6.77
CA GLN A 145 -2.69 1.16 -7.70
C GLN A 145 -1.31 0.97 -7.03
N ALA A 146 -0.84 1.94 -6.25
CA ALA A 146 0.42 1.87 -5.51
C ALA A 146 0.43 0.70 -4.52
N ILE A 147 -0.66 0.49 -3.78
CA ILE A 147 -0.78 -0.64 -2.85
C ILE A 147 -0.78 -1.97 -3.61
N LYS A 148 -1.45 -2.05 -4.76
CA LYS A 148 -1.42 -3.24 -5.61
C LYS A 148 0.01 -3.58 -6.02
N GLU A 149 0.80 -2.60 -6.45
CA GLU A 149 2.20 -2.83 -6.81
C GLU A 149 3.05 -3.23 -5.61
N TRP A 150 2.90 -2.55 -4.48
CA TRP A 150 3.63 -2.88 -3.26
C TRP A 150 3.43 -4.35 -2.87
N ASN A 151 2.22 -4.87 -3.02
CA ASN A 151 1.90 -6.27 -2.76
C ASN A 151 2.66 -7.23 -3.67
N VAL A 152 2.87 -6.85 -4.94
CA VAL A 152 3.66 -7.64 -5.90
C VAL A 152 5.14 -7.57 -5.54
N THR A 153 5.66 -6.37 -5.29
CA THR A 153 7.08 -6.13 -5.00
C THR A 153 7.52 -6.79 -3.69
N THR A 154 6.65 -6.81 -2.68
CA THR A 154 6.91 -7.47 -1.39
C THR A 154 6.59 -8.96 -1.40
N GLU A 155 6.40 -9.57 -2.57
CA GLU A 155 6.13 -10.99 -2.75
C GLU A 155 4.98 -11.50 -1.87
N THR A 156 3.94 -10.68 -1.61
CA THR A 156 2.92 -11.09 -0.64
C THR A 156 2.07 -12.27 -1.12
N SER A 157 2.12 -12.60 -2.40
CA SER A 157 1.59 -13.87 -2.89
C SER A 157 2.23 -15.10 -2.23
N MET A 158 3.40 -14.98 -1.59
CA MET A 158 4.05 -16.08 -0.86
C MET A 158 3.14 -16.69 0.21
N ILE A 159 2.25 -15.90 0.83
CA ILE A 159 1.32 -16.44 1.83
C ILE A 159 0.45 -17.56 1.27
N ILE A 160 0.19 -17.58 -0.05
CA ILE A 160 -0.59 -18.61 -0.73
C ILE A 160 0.11 -19.98 -0.64
N ASP A 161 1.44 -20.00 -0.61
CA ASP A 161 2.23 -21.23 -0.63
C ASP A 161 2.90 -21.54 0.72
N GLU A 162 3.20 -20.53 1.52
CA GLU A 162 4.01 -20.67 2.74
C GLU A 162 3.21 -21.09 3.99
N TYR A 163 1.93 -20.72 4.07
CA TYR A 163 1.06 -21.19 5.14
C TYR A 163 0.51 -22.58 4.80
N PRO A 164 0.40 -23.52 5.78
CA PRO A 164 -0.05 -24.88 5.52
C PRO A 164 -1.57 -24.99 5.27
N TRP A 165 -2.09 -24.29 4.26
CA TRP A 165 -3.51 -24.25 3.89
C TRP A 165 -4.10 -25.65 3.62
N VAL A 166 -3.30 -26.55 3.06
CA VAL A 166 -3.68 -27.94 2.76
C VAL A 166 -3.95 -28.75 4.03
N ALA A 167 -3.39 -28.35 5.17
CA ALA A 167 -3.65 -29.01 6.45
C ALA A 167 -5.04 -28.66 7.04
N LEU A 168 -5.68 -27.62 6.52
CA LEU A 168 -7.05 -27.27 6.90
C LEU A 168 -8.05 -28.27 6.28
N HIS A 169 -9.15 -28.50 6.98
CA HIS A 169 -10.20 -29.41 6.53
C HIS A 169 -10.94 -28.88 5.29
N ASP A 170 -11.60 -29.77 4.57
CA ASP A 170 -12.45 -29.39 3.43
C ASP A 170 -13.60 -28.49 3.89
N GLY A 171 -13.79 -27.36 3.23
CA GLY A 171 -14.75 -26.34 3.66
C GLY A 171 -14.20 -25.31 4.66
N ALA A 172 -12.91 -25.39 5.04
CA ALA A 172 -12.33 -24.45 5.99
C ALA A 172 -12.45 -23.00 5.52
N THR A 173 -12.75 -22.11 6.46
CA THR A 173 -13.06 -20.70 6.21
C THR A 173 -11.88 -19.80 6.52
N VAL A 174 -11.56 -18.91 5.58
CA VAL A 174 -10.50 -17.89 5.72
C VAL A 174 -11.14 -16.51 5.64
N CYS A 175 -11.10 -15.78 6.74
CA CYS A 175 -11.57 -14.40 6.83
C CYS A 175 -10.44 -13.43 6.49
N ASP A 176 -10.55 -12.72 5.37
CA ASP A 176 -9.62 -11.68 4.97
C ASP A 176 -10.12 -10.32 5.50
N VAL A 177 -9.48 -9.84 6.58
CA VAL A 177 -9.85 -8.63 7.30
C VAL A 177 -9.13 -7.43 6.70
N ARG A 178 -9.91 -6.50 6.14
CA ARG A 178 -9.45 -5.39 5.29
C ARG A 178 -8.72 -5.86 4.03
N GLY A 179 -9.30 -6.87 3.37
CA GLY A 179 -8.74 -7.46 2.14
C GLY A 179 -8.87 -6.58 0.89
N GLY A 180 -9.47 -5.40 0.99
CA GLY A 180 -9.80 -4.51 -0.12
C GLY A 180 -10.73 -5.19 -1.12
N ILE A 181 -10.29 -5.22 -2.39
CA ILE A 181 -11.00 -5.93 -3.45
C ILE A 181 -10.74 -7.45 -3.47
N GLY A 182 -9.96 -7.98 -2.51
CA GLY A 182 -9.71 -9.42 -2.35
C GLY A 182 -8.71 -10.02 -3.33
N SER A 183 -7.68 -9.26 -3.73
CA SER A 183 -6.69 -9.73 -4.72
C SER A 183 -5.91 -10.97 -4.27
N ILE A 184 -5.50 -11.03 -2.99
CA ILE A 184 -4.80 -12.19 -2.42
C ILE A 184 -5.79 -13.32 -2.12
N SER A 185 -6.94 -12.99 -1.53
CA SER A 185 -7.99 -13.98 -1.22
C SER A 185 -8.50 -14.70 -2.48
N MET A 186 -8.58 -14.01 -3.61
CA MET A 186 -8.92 -14.64 -4.90
C MET A 186 -7.84 -15.63 -5.36
N GLN A 187 -6.55 -15.27 -5.24
CA GLN A 187 -5.46 -16.18 -5.58
C GLN A 187 -5.44 -17.39 -4.64
N LEU A 188 -5.68 -17.16 -3.34
CA LEU A 188 -5.80 -18.22 -2.35
C LEU A 188 -6.94 -19.19 -2.69
N ALA A 189 -8.12 -18.68 -3.03
CA ALA A 189 -9.27 -19.49 -3.44
C ALA A 189 -9.09 -20.24 -4.76
N LYS A 190 -8.17 -19.80 -5.62
CA LYS A 190 -7.78 -20.50 -6.86
C LYS A 190 -6.78 -21.62 -6.57
N ALA A 191 -5.79 -21.38 -5.71
CA ALA A 191 -4.77 -22.35 -5.36
C ALA A 191 -5.29 -23.47 -4.44
N HIS A 192 -6.19 -23.12 -3.50
CA HIS A 192 -6.70 -24.03 -2.48
C HIS A 192 -8.22 -24.12 -2.58
N THR A 193 -8.69 -25.01 -3.46
CA THR A 193 -10.12 -25.07 -3.83
C THR A 193 -11.04 -25.55 -2.71
N HIS A 194 -10.49 -26.21 -1.69
CA HIS A 194 -11.20 -26.66 -0.49
C HIS A 194 -11.54 -25.52 0.48
N LEU A 195 -10.90 -24.35 0.33
CA LEU A 195 -11.14 -23.21 1.21
C LEU A 195 -12.35 -22.37 0.77
N HIS A 196 -13.00 -21.77 1.77
CA HIS A 196 -14.06 -20.78 1.61
C HIS A 196 -13.58 -19.43 2.13
N ILE A 197 -13.75 -18.37 1.35
CA ILE A 197 -13.28 -17.03 1.68
C ILE A 197 -14.42 -16.21 2.27
N VAL A 198 -14.16 -15.52 3.37
CA VAL A 198 -14.98 -14.42 3.88
C VAL A 198 -14.18 -13.13 3.66
N LEU A 199 -14.57 -12.32 2.69
CA LEU A 199 -13.89 -11.06 2.37
C LEU A 199 -14.56 -9.91 3.13
N GLN A 200 -13.81 -9.23 4.01
CA GLN A 200 -14.29 -8.11 4.79
C GLN A 200 -13.48 -6.83 4.54
N ASP A 201 -14.18 -5.73 4.25
CA ASP A 201 -13.62 -4.39 4.13
C ASP A 201 -14.77 -3.35 4.17
N LEU A 202 -14.44 -2.07 3.99
CA LEU A 202 -15.41 -0.99 3.89
C LEU A 202 -16.47 -1.26 2.80
N PRO A 203 -17.70 -0.74 2.97
CA PRO A 203 -18.80 -1.00 2.04
C PRO A 203 -18.47 -0.72 0.56
N THR A 204 -17.73 0.36 0.29
CA THR A 204 -17.32 0.76 -1.06
C THR A 204 -16.39 -0.28 -1.71
N GLN A 205 -15.43 -0.80 -0.95
CA GLN A 205 -14.48 -1.82 -1.41
C GLN A 205 -15.18 -3.15 -1.68
N ILE A 206 -16.07 -3.57 -0.78
CA ILE A 206 -16.83 -4.81 -0.93
C ILE A 206 -17.79 -4.74 -2.11
N GLN A 207 -18.46 -3.60 -2.34
CA GLN A 207 -19.29 -3.41 -3.52
C GLN A 207 -18.48 -3.55 -4.82
N SER A 208 -17.30 -2.92 -4.88
CA SER A 208 -16.43 -3.04 -6.06
C SER A 208 -15.93 -4.49 -6.25
N ALA A 209 -15.56 -5.17 -5.16
CA ALA A 209 -15.15 -6.57 -5.22
C ALA A 209 -16.26 -7.46 -5.79
N GLN A 210 -17.46 -7.37 -5.22
CA GLN A 210 -18.60 -8.23 -5.55
C GLN A 210 -19.18 -7.94 -6.93
N ASN A 211 -19.24 -6.68 -7.37
CA ASN A 211 -19.95 -6.29 -8.59
C ASN A 211 -19.02 -6.15 -9.80
N ASP A 212 -17.77 -5.72 -9.60
CA ASP A 212 -16.90 -5.32 -10.72
C ASP A 212 -15.73 -6.26 -10.96
N ILE A 213 -15.13 -6.80 -9.88
CA ILE A 213 -13.84 -7.48 -9.96
C ILE A 213 -14.01 -9.01 -9.97
N TRP A 214 -14.64 -9.58 -8.93
CA TRP A 214 -14.77 -11.03 -8.81
C TRP A 214 -15.60 -11.68 -9.92
N PRO A 215 -16.74 -11.10 -10.38
CA PRO A 215 -17.49 -11.66 -11.51
C PRO A 215 -16.67 -11.76 -12.79
N LYS A 216 -15.68 -10.87 -13.01
CA LYS A 216 -14.83 -10.86 -14.20
C LYS A 216 -13.66 -11.83 -14.09
N LEU A 217 -13.10 -11.99 -12.89
CA LEU A 217 -11.83 -12.70 -12.69
C LEU A 217 -11.98 -14.10 -12.10
N TYR A 218 -13.06 -14.37 -11.36
CA TYR A 218 -13.35 -15.68 -10.76
C TYR A 218 -14.84 -15.89 -10.44
N PRO A 219 -15.72 -15.95 -11.47
CA PRO A 219 -17.16 -16.12 -11.27
C PRO A 219 -17.51 -17.44 -10.56
N ASP A 220 -16.77 -18.53 -10.83
CA ASP A 220 -17.02 -19.85 -10.24
C ASP A 220 -17.01 -19.82 -8.70
N ALA A 221 -16.17 -19.00 -8.07
CA ALA A 221 -16.14 -18.88 -6.60
C ALA A 221 -17.45 -18.29 -6.05
N ILE A 222 -18.10 -17.40 -6.81
CA ILE A 222 -19.40 -16.83 -6.46
C ILE A 222 -20.49 -17.88 -6.68
N GLU A 223 -20.50 -18.54 -7.85
CA GLU A 223 -21.51 -19.55 -8.19
C GLU A 223 -21.50 -20.76 -7.25
N THR A 224 -20.31 -21.18 -6.84
CA THR A 224 -20.13 -22.30 -5.89
C THR A 224 -20.25 -21.89 -4.43
N GLY A 225 -20.48 -20.61 -4.13
CA GLY A 225 -20.61 -20.11 -2.75
C GLY A 225 -19.31 -20.14 -1.94
N ARG A 226 -18.15 -20.25 -2.60
CA ARG A 226 -16.83 -20.28 -1.95
C ARG A 226 -16.28 -18.91 -1.59
N VAL A 227 -16.97 -17.82 -1.95
CA VAL A 227 -16.66 -16.48 -1.45
C VAL A 227 -17.91 -15.82 -0.89
N ASN A 228 -17.76 -15.21 0.28
CA ASN A 228 -18.78 -14.42 0.96
C ASN A 228 -18.29 -12.99 1.16
N PHE A 229 -19.03 -12.03 0.64
CA PHE A 229 -18.72 -10.60 0.71
C PHE A 229 -19.42 -9.97 1.91
N LYS A 230 -18.65 -9.41 2.84
CA LYS A 230 -19.18 -8.88 4.10
C LYS A 230 -18.64 -7.47 4.37
N PRO A 231 -19.41 -6.41 4.08
CA PRO A 231 -19.00 -5.05 4.43
C PRO A 231 -18.85 -4.92 5.95
N MET A 232 -17.80 -4.23 6.40
CA MET A 232 -17.49 -4.05 7.82
C MET A 232 -16.66 -2.79 8.03
N ASP A 233 -17.01 -2.00 9.05
CA ASP A 233 -16.09 -1.01 9.62
C ASP A 233 -15.35 -1.61 10.82
N PHE A 234 -14.11 -2.03 10.59
CA PHE A 234 -13.26 -2.69 11.60
C PHE A 234 -12.94 -1.81 12.83
N LEU A 235 -13.17 -0.50 12.76
CA LEU A 235 -12.93 0.40 13.90
C LEU A 235 -14.02 0.29 14.97
N VAL A 236 -15.21 -0.19 14.59
CA VAL A 236 -16.39 -0.24 15.46
C VAL A 236 -17.06 -1.62 15.48
N GLU A 237 -16.74 -2.48 14.52
CA GLU A 237 -17.26 -3.85 14.40
C GLU A 237 -16.14 -4.88 14.52
N SER A 238 -16.49 -6.09 14.97
CA SER A 238 -15.58 -7.23 15.00
C SER A 238 -15.71 -8.08 13.72
N PRO A 239 -14.62 -8.74 13.27
CA PRO A 239 -14.68 -9.70 12.16
C PRO A 239 -15.73 -10.79 12.36
N VAL A 240 -16.20 -11.37 11.25
CA VAL A 240 -17.18 -12.47 11.26
C VAL A 240 -16.66 -13.63 12.10
N GLU A 241 -17.39 -13.96 13.16
CA GLU A 241 -17.07 -15.06 14.06
C GLU A 241 -17.12 -16.42 13.35
N GLY A 242 -16.42 -17.41 13.92
CA GLY A 242 -16.50 -18.80 13.43
C GLY A 242 -15.49 -19.17 12.35
N CYS A 243 -14.66 -18.24 11.88
CA CYS A 243 -13.71 -18.53 10.80
C CYS A 243 -12.50 -19.34 11.29
N ASN A 244 -11.99 -20.25 10.46
CA ASN A 244 -10.85 -21.10 10.80
C ASN A 244 -9.50 -20.40 10.69
N VAL A 245 -9.41 -19.32 9.92
CA VAL A 245 -8.22 -18.47 9.84
C VAL A 245 -8.69 -17.03 9.68
N TYR A 246 -8.10 -16.10 10.43
CA TYR A 246 -8.24 -14.67 10.18
C TYR A 246 -6.94 -14.15 9.61
N TYR A 247 -6.97 -13.78 8.35
CA TYR A 247 -5.85 -13.19 7.64
C TYR A 247 -6.00 -11.67 7.65
N SER A 248 -4.96 -10.97 8.08
CA SER A 248 -4.93 -9.51 8.13
C SER A 248 -3.56 -9.02 7.69
N LYS A 249 -3.53 -8.17 6.66
CA LYS A 249 -2.29 -7.71 6.04
C LYS A 249 -2.20 -6.19 6.09
N HIS A 250 -1.06 -5.67 6.56
CA HIS A 250 -0.78 -4.23 6.70
C HIS A 250 -1.79 -3.42 7.51
N VAL A 251 -2.77 -4.07 8.15
CA VAL A 251 -3.75 -3.40 9.02
C VAL A 251 -3.04 -2.87 10.25
N LEU A 252 -2.35 -3.74 10.99
CA LEU A 252 -1.69 -3.40 12.26
C LEU A 252 -0.61 -2.31 12.10
N SER A 253 0.14 -2.31 10.99
CA SER A 253 1.20 -1.32 10.74
C SER A 253 0.67 0.07 10.40
N VAL A 254 -0.52 0.18 9.80
CA VAL A 254 -1.14 1.46 9.42
C VAL A 254 -1.94 2.05 10.59
N THR A 255 -2.35 1.22 11.55
CA THR A 255 -3.11 1.64 12.73
C THR A 255 -2.29 1.84 14.01
N LEU A 256 -0.95 1.83 13.95
CA LEU A 256 -0.07 2.16 15.09
C LEU A 256 -0.35 3.50 15.80
N PRO A 257 -0.85 4.57 15.12
CA PRO A 257 -1.33 5.78 15.80
C PRO A 257 -2.70 5.61 16.50
N TYR A 258 -3.34 4.45 16.40
CA TYR A 258 -4.65 4.08 16.96
C TYR A 258 -4.51 2.81 17.80
N LEU A 259 -3.66 2.87 18.84
CA LEU A 259 -3.48 1.76 19.78
C LEU A 259 -4.83 1.16 20.22
N GLY A 260 -5.87 1.97 20.43
CA GLY A 260 -7.22 1.51 20.78
C GLY A 260 -7.87 0.59 19.72
N GLY A 261 -7.78 0.92 18.43
CA GLY A 261 -8.35 0.10 17.35
C GLY A 261 -7.55 -1.18 17.07
N CYS A 262 -6.22 -1.12 17.15
CA CYS A 262 -5.37 -2.31 17.04
C CYS A 262 -5.59 -3.27 18.21
N ILE A 263 -5.63 -2.73 19.44
CA ILE A 263 -5.90 -3.52 20.64
C ILE A 263 -7.31 -4.08 20.57
N ALA A 264 -8.31 -3.31 20.14
CA ALA A 264 -9.68 -3.82 19.99
C ALA A 264 -9.76 -4.94 18.96
N LEU A 265 -9.12 -4.81 17.79
CA LEU A 265 -9.09 -5.87 16.78
C LEU A 265 -8.31 -7.09 17.25
N SER A 266 -7.13 -6.89 17.86
CA SER A 266 -6.31 -7.97 18.41
C SER A 266 -7.02 -8.69 19.55
N LEU A 267 -7.71 -7.97 20.44
CA LEU A 267 -8.51 -8.54 21.53
C LEU A 267 -9.76 -9.23 21.00
N ALA A 268 -10.43 -8.68 20.00
CA ALA A 268 -11.59 -9.31 19.36
C ALA A 268 -11.17 -10.64 18.70
N LEU A 269 -10.10 -10.63 17.92
CA LEU A 269 -9.52 -11.83 17.33
C LEU A 269 -9.06 -12.81 18.40
N GLN A 270 -8.33 -12.37 19.43
CA GLN A 270 -7.89 -13.26 20.52
C GLN A 270 -9.07 -13.83 21.31
N THR A 271 -10.14 -13.06 21.52
CA THR A 271 -11.35 -13.55 22.21
C THR A 271 -12.07 -14.61 21.36
N GLN A 272 -12.18 -14.37 20.05
CA GLN A 272 -12.77 -15.30 19.09
C GLN A 272 -11.92 -16.59 18.96
N LEU A 273 -10.60 -16.46 18.88
CA LEU A 273 -9.65 -17.57 18.81
C LEU A 273 -9.58 -18.36 20.13
N ALA A 274 -9.62 -17.68 21.28
CA ALA A 274 -9.67 -18.31 22.60
C ALA A 274 -10.96 -19.11 22.82
N GLY A 275 -12.09 -18.63 22.29
CA GLY A 275 -13.35 -19.38 22.25
C GLY A 275 -13.29 -20.65 21.40
N GLN A 276 -12.29 -20.78 20.52
CA GLN A 276 -12.11 -21.90 19.58
C GLN A 276 -10.83 -22.73 19.84
N GLY A 277 -10.03 -22.38 20.86
CA GLY A 277 -8.78 -23.07 21.19
C GLY A 277 -7.63 -22.86 20.19
N MET A 278 -7.64 -21.74 19.46
CA MET A 278 -6.66 -21.43 18.41
C MET A 278 -5.55 -20.48 18.90
N GLN A 279 -4.34 -20.60 18.34
CA GLN A 279 -3.17 -19.75 18.65
C GLN A 279 -2.92 -18.70 17.56
N GLU A 280 -2.37 -17.55 17.97
CA GLU A 280 -1.94 -16.47 17.07
C GLU A 280 -0.56 -16.80 16.48
N ASP A 281 -0.48 -17.06 15.18
CA ASP A 281 0.78 -17.27 14.47
C ASP A 281 1.16 -16.01 13.67
N SER A 282 2.24 -15.34 14.09
CA SER A 282 2.83 -14.22 13.35
C SER A 282 3.82 -14.73 12.30
N TYR A 283 3.44 -14.75 11.03
CA TYR A 283 4.36 -15.08 9.92
C TYR A 283 5.13 -13.83 9.47
N TRP A 284 6.34 -13.64 9.98
CA TRP A 284 7.32 -12.71 9.41
C TRP A 284 8.16 -13.44 8.36
N CYS A 285 8.08 -13.00 7.10
CA CYS A 285 8.86 -13.55 5.99
C CYS A 285 10.34 -13.16 6.13
N GLU A 286 11.09 -13.90 6.96
CA GLU A 286 12.55 -13.78 7.10
C GLU A 286 13.34 -14.94 6.45
N LYS A 287 12.68 -15.87 5.77
CA LYS A 287 13.36 -17.04 5.17
C LYS A 287 13.89 -16.79 3.75
N ARG A 288 14.78 -15.80 3.59
CA ARG A 288 15.70 -15.80 2.41
C ARG A 288 17.16 -15.49 2.74
N TYR A 289 17.47 -15.06 3.96
CA TYR A 289 18.85 -14.95 4.42
C TYR A 289 19.01 -15.79 5.68
N GLY A 290 19.75 -16.90 5.56
CA GLY A 290 19.95 -17.84 6.64
C GLY A 290 20.70 -17.21 7.81
N THR A 291 19.97 -16.75 8.81
CA THR A 291 20.50 -16.50 10.15
C THR A 291 19.55 -17.11 11.17
N LYS A 292 19.99 -18.18 11.82
CA LYS A 292 19.37 -18.69 13.05
C LYS A 292 19.40 -17.56 14.09
N GLN A 293 18.25 -17.08 14.52
CA GLN A 293 18.14 -16.42 15.81
C GLN A 293 17.16 -17.17 16.71
N SER A 294 17.66 -17.50 17.89
CA SER A 294 16.99 -18.17 19.00
C SER A 294 15.82 -17.31 19.52
N PRO A 295 14.81 -17.92 20.16
CA PRO A 295 13.63 -17.18 20.60
C PRO A 295 13.99 -16.19 21.70
N ILE A 296 13.62 -14.93 21.49
CA ILE A 296 13.54 -13.91 22.53
C ILE A 296 12.17 -14.13 23.18
N ASN A 297 12.16 -14.60 24.43
CA ASN A 297 10.98 -14.60 25.28
C ASN A 297 10.60 -13.14 25.61
N LEU A 298 9.35 -12.78 25.37
CA LEU A 298 8.60 -11.77 26.12
C LEU A 298 7.46 -12.48 26.85
#